data_AF-A0A1Y3EZC3-F1
#
_entry.id   AF-A0A1Y3EZC3-F1
#
_cell.length_a   1.000
_cell.length_b   1.000
_cell.length_c   1.000
_cell.angle_alpha   90.00
_cell.angle_beta   90.00
_cell.angle_gamma   90.00
#
_symmetry.space_group_name_H-M   'P 1'
#
loop_
_entity.id
_entity.type
_entity.pdbx_description
1 polymer ?
#
loop_
_entity_poly.entity_id
_entity_poly.type
_entity_poly.pdbx_seq_one_letter_code
_entity_poly.pdbx_strand_id
1 'polypeptide(L)'
;MNLHKIGNCFDKPCGGPERGNCVKLENPERNRETDLLTPKLDTVFSMWPNSIYKEICVCSGHFTGSKCDECVAGYRGPNCEHRMHSKVRKWINHVNSEEADLLLKAFRLAQHLSSDQLTLLPIANGAIELKQLTIFEHYAWIHYMASAEQCFGMGYGTGSAFPTWNRAFLLQFESTLARLVQNHSLTLPYWFWFIPEPDNPVVGNFTIFAALDALADQMSICQTWAARLQPLCDICSSRAVTLKYYNLNDYN
;
A
#
# COMPACT_ATOMS: atom_id res chain seq x y z
N MET A 1 -2.16 -19.22 -18.84
CA MET A 1 -2.02 -20.07 -17.63
C MET A 1 -3.31 -19.92 -16.85
N ASN A 2 -4.14 -20.97 -16.81
CA ASN A 2 -5.48 -20.91 -16.25
C ASN A 2 -5.41 -20.79 -14.71
N LEU A 3 -5.89 -19.68 -14.15
CA LEU A 3 -5.99 -19.39 -12.70
C LEU A 3 -6.98 -20.29 -11.94
N HIS A 4 -7.48 -21.37 -12.55
CA HIS A 4 -8.56 -22.20 -12.00
C HIS A 4 -8.13 -23.29 -11.02
N LYS A 5 -6.85 -23.39 -10.63
CA LYS A 5 -6.35 -24.46 -9.74
C LYS A 5 -5.40 -23.96 -8.64
N ILE A 6 -5.75 -22.89 -7.92
CA ILE A 6 -5.17 -22.60 -6.60
C ILE A 6 -6.23 -22.92 -5.52
N GLY A 7 -6.77 -24.14 -5.58
CA GLY A 7 -7.93 -24.53 -4.79
C GLY A 7 -7.62 -25.18 -3.44
N ASN A 8 -6.45 -25.81 -3.25
CA ASN A 8 -6.24 -26.70 -2.10
C ASN A 8 -4.85 -26.54 -1.44
N CYS A 9 -4.43 -25.32 -1.09
CA CYS A 9 -3.16 -25.10 -0.36
C CYS A 9 -3.35 -24.72 1.13
N PHE A 10 -4.58 -24.70 1.66
CA PHE A 10 -4.82 -24.32 3.05
C PHE A 10 -5.73 -25.33 3.75
N ASP A 11 -5.22 -25.99 4.79
CA ASP A 11 -6.00 -26.90 5.64
C ASP A 11 -7.14 -26.18 6.36
N LYS A 12 -6.98 -24.87 6.61
CA LYS A 12 -7.98 -23.97 7.20
C LYS A 12 -7.97 -22.62 6.48
N PRO A 13 -8.78 -22.41 5.43
CA PRO A 13 -8.91 -21.11 4.80
C PRO A 13 -9.37 -20.05 5.80
N CYS A 14 -8.87 -18.82 5.68
CA CYS A 14 -9.20 -17.70 6.56
C CYS A 14 -8.94 -17.97 8.06
N GLY A 15 -7.96 -18.83 8.38
CA GLY A 15 -7.61 -19.18 9.75
C GLY A 15 -8.61 -20.13 10.44
N GLY A 16 -9.60 -20.64 9.70
CA GLY A 16 -10.67 -21.47 10.21
C GLY A 16 -11.85 -20.68 10.79
N PRO A 17 -12.96 -21.35 11.13
CA PRO A 17 -14.24 -20.71 11.45
C PRO A 17 -14.21 -19.80 12.68
N GLU A 18 -13.21 -19.95 13.56
CA GLU A 18 -13.01 -19.10 14.75
C GLU A 18 -12.34 -17.75 14.41
N ARG A 19 -11.58 -17.69 13.31
CA ARG A 19 -10.81 -16.50 12.92
C ARG A 19 -11.44 -15.74 11.78
N GLY A 20 -12.09 -16.44 10.85
CA GLY A 20 -12.70 -15.82 9.69
C GLY A 20 -13.37 -16.82 8.77
N ASN A 21 -14.12 -16.30 7.81
CA ASN A 21 -14.82 -17.10 6.82
C ASN A 21 -14.53 -16.56 5.42
N CYS A 22 -14.52 -17.46 4.44
CA CYS A 22 -14.44 -17.10 3.03
C CYS A 22 -15.83 -16.63 2.57
N VAL A 23 -15.92 -15.41 2.05
CA VAL A 23 -17.17 -14.78 1.63
C VAL A 23 -17.07 -14.39 0.16
N LYS A 24 -18.13 -14.66 -0.60
CA LYS A 24 -18.24 -14.25 -2.01
C LYS A 24 -18.34 -12.74 -2.11
N LEU A 25 -17.56 -12.16 -3.01
CA LEU A 25 -17.66 -10.74 -3.33
C LEU A 25 -18.95 -10.49 -4.14
N GLU A 26 -19.77 -9.55 -3.67
CA GLU A 26 -20.96 -9.11 -4.41
C GLU A 26 -20.53 -8.33 -5.66
N ASN A 27 -21.16 -8.58 -6.80
CA ASN A 27 -20.77 -7.98 -8.07
C ASN A 27 -21.12 -6.47 -8.09
N PRO A 28 -20.17 -5.54 -8.30
CA PRO A 28 -20.38 -4.09 -8.13
C PRO A 28 -21.19 -3.46 -9.27
N GLU A 29 -21.45 -4.23 -10.34
CA GLU A 29 -22.27 -3.86 -11.51
C GLU A 29 -23.67 -3.32 -11.16
N ARG A 30 -24.13 -3.44 -9.90
CA ARG A 30 -25.44 -2.93 -9.48
C ARG A 30 -25.49 -1.39 -9.35
N ASN A 31 -24.37 -0.68 -9.17
CA ASN A 31 -24.37 0.76 -8.84
C ASN A 31 -23.37 1.60 -9.67
N ARG A 32 -23.15 1.29 -10.95
CA ARG A 32 -22.37 2.19 -11.82
C ARG A 32 -23.25 3.37 -12.23
N GLU A 33 -23.25 4.46 -11.47
CA GLU A 33 -23.49 5.76 -12.09
C GLU A 33 -22.32 6.01 -13.05
N THR A 34 -22.64 6.07 -14.33
CA THR A 34 -21.72 6.33 -15.43
C THR A 34 -21.13 7.72 -15.27
N ASP A 35 -20.02 7.83 -14.55
CA ASP A 35 -19.21 9.04 -14.56
C ASP A 35 -18.48 9.10 -15.92
N LEU A 36 -19.19 9.69 -16.89
CA LEU A 36 -18.86 9.73 -18.32
C LEU A 36 -17.65 10.61 -18.67
N LEU A 37 -17.04 11.29 -17.69
CA LEU A 37 -16.14 12.41 -17.94
C LEU A 37 -14.65 12.07 -17.83
N THR A 38 -14.26 10.86 -17.43
CA THR A 38 -12.86 10.43 -17.47
C THR A 38 -12.69 9.04 -18.10
N PRO A 39 -11.94 8.90 -19.21
CA PRO A 39 -11.62 7.61 -19.79
C PRO A 39 -10.64 6.87 -18.89
N LYS A 40 -11.18 6.18 -17.88
CA LYS A 40 -10.43 5.24 -17.04
C LYS A 40 -9.95 4.10 -17.93
N LEU A 41 -8.67 3.71 -17.80
CA LEU A 41 -8.18 2.51 -18.47
C LEU A 41 -8.99 1.34 -17.89
N ASP A 42 -9.60 0.50 -18.74
CA ASP A 42 -10.31 -0.69 -18.28
C ASP A 42 -9.27 -1.74 -17.86
N THR A 43 -8.71 -1.53 -16.67
CA THR A 43 -7.73 -2.42 -16.06
C THR A 43 -8.41 -3.29 -15.05
N VAL A 44 -7.68 -4.31 -14.62
CA VAL A 44 -8.07 -5.15 -13.50
C VAL A 44 -8.24 -4.36 -12.20
N PHE A 45 -7.88 -3.09 -12.12
CA PHE A 45 -8.13 -2.27 -10.93
C PHE A 45 -9.45 -1.50 -11.00
N SER A 46 -10.04 -1.33 -12.18
CA SER A 46 -11.27 -0.56 -12.40
C SER A 46 -12.52 -1.22 -11.80
N MET A 47 -12.46 -2.52 -11.50
CA MET A 47 -13.46 -3.27 -10.75
C MET A 47 -12.83 -3.99 -9.55
N TRP A 48 -11.74 -3.45 -9.01
CA TRP A 48 -11.10 -4.02 -7.82
C TRP A 48 -12.10 -4.13 -6.66
N PRO A 49 -12.12 -5.22 -5.89
CA PRO A 49 -11.28 -6.43 -6.02
C PRO A 49 -11.88 -7.53 -6.92
N ASN A 50 -13.11 -7.36 -7.41
CA ASN A 50 -13.92 -8.37 -8.08
C ASN A 50 -13.41 -8.82 -9.46
N SER A 51 -12.57 -7.99 -10.08
CA SER A 51 -11.82 -8.32 -11.29
C SER A 51 -10.80 -9.47 -11.11
N ILE A 52 -10.33 -9.69 -9.89
CA ILE A 52 -9.30 -10.70 -9.57
C ILE A 52 -9.87 -11.81 -8.70
N TYR A 53 -10.63 -11.43 -7.66
CA TYR A 53 -11.09 -12.35 -6.63
C TYR A 53 -12.59 -12.58 -6.78
N LYS A 54 -13.00 -13.84 -6.62
CA LYS A 54 -14.41 -14.21 -6.48
C LYS A 54 -14.85 -14.26 -5.01
N GLU A 55 -13.90 -14.55 -4.13
CA GLU A 55 -14.11 -14.76 -2.70
C GLU A 55 -12.94 -14.15 -1.94
N ILE A 56 -13.22 -13.61 -0.75
CA ILE A 56 -12.22 -13.01 0.15
C ILE A 56 -12.42 -13.52 1.57
N CYS A 57 -11.37 -13.45 2.38
CA CYS A 57 -11.50 -13.70 3.81
C CYS A 57 -12.12 -12.49 4.52
N VAL A 58 -13.17 -12.73 5.30
CA VAL A 58 -13.74 -11.78 6.25
C VAL A 58 -13.43 -12.28 7.65
N CYS A 59 -12.58 -11.53 8.35
CA CYS A 59 -12.09 -11.91 9.67
C CYS A 59 -13.09 -11.54 10.78
N SER A 60 -13.10 -12.33 11.84
CA SER A 60 -13.99 -12.18 12.99
C SER A 60 -13.26 -11.56 14.18
N GLY A 61 -13.98 -10.82 15.04
CA GLY A 61 -13.42 -10.25 16.26
C GLY A 61 -12.25 -9.29 15.99
N HIS A 62 -11.10 -9.58 16.62
CA HIS A 62 -9.87 -8.78 16.49
C HIS A 62 -8.86 -9.36 15.50
N PHE A 63 -9.24 -10.36 14.69
CA PHE A 63 -8.39 -10.89 13.64
C PHE A 63 -8.43 -10.02 12.38
N THR A 64 -7.32 -10.00 11.63
CA THR A 64 -7.17 -9.27 10.36
C THR A 64 -6.12 -9.96 9.48
N GLY A 65 -5.82 -9.36 8.33
CA GLY A 65 -4.88 -9.87 7.35
C GLY A 65 -5.56 -10.74 6.29
N SER A 66 -4.87 -11.01 5.19
CA SER A 66 -5.44 -11.77 4.06
C SER A 66 -5.81 -13.21 4.39
N LYS A 67 -5.30 -13.75 5.51
CA LYS A 67 -5.59 -15.10 6.02
C LYS A 67 -6.25 -15.10 7.41
N CYS A 68 -6.62 -13.94 7.95
CA CYS A 68 -7.11 -13.79 9.34
C CYS A 68 -6.15 -14.34 10.42
N ASP A 69 -4.86 -14.27 10.15
CA ASP A 69 -3.76 -14.72 11.00
C ASP A 69 -3.04 -13.57 11.73
N GLU A 70 -3.44 -12.32 11.46
CA GLU A 70 -2.92 -11.13 12.11
C GLU A 70 -3.96 -10.55 13.09
N CYS A 71 -3.51 -9.61 13.94
CA CYS A 71 -4.39 -8.88 14.85
C CYS A 71 -4.62 -7.46 14.35
N VAL A 72 -5.83 -6.93 14.56
CA VAL A 72 -6.13 -5.52 14.30
C VAL A 72 -5.22 -4.62 15.14
N ALA A 73 -4.96 -3.41 14.63
CA ALA A 73 -4.07 -2.47 15.29
C ALA A 73 -4.48 -2.23 16.76
N GLY A 74 -3.53 -2.40 17.68
CA GLY A 74 -3.77 -2.28 19.11
C GLY A 74 -4.07 -3.59 19.84
N TYR A 75 -4.08 -4.73 19.15
CA TYR A 75 -4.21 -6.06 19.76
C TYR A 75 -3.03 -6.96 19.39
N ARG A 76 -2.73 -7.93 20.27
CA ARG A 76 -1.66 -8.92 20.08
C ARG A 76 -2.01 -10.25 20.75
N GLY A 77 -1.09 -11.20 20.59
CA GLY A 77 -1.23 -12.56 21.09
C GLY A 77 -1.76 -13.50 20.00
N PRO A 78 -1.63 -14.82 20.19
CA PRO A 78 -2.02 -15.79 19.18
C PRO A 78 -3.50 -15.69 18.80
N ASN A 79 -4.37 -15.24 19.72
CA ASN A 79 -5.81 -15.08 19.53
C ASN A 79 -6.29 -13.62 19.55
N CYS A 80 -5.37 -12.64 19.49
CA CYS A 80 -5.71 -11.21 19.49
C CYS A 80 -6.51 -10.73 20.73
N GLU A 81 -6.30 -11.37 21.87
CA GLU A 81 -7.03 -11.09 23.13
C GLU A 81 -6.36 -10.00 23.97
N HIS A 82 -5.07 -9.72 23.74
CA HIS A 82 -4.31 -8.79 24.56
C HIS A 82 -4.29 -7.40 23.91
N ARG A 83 -4.96 -6.44 24.55
CA ARG A 83 -4.86 -5.03 24.18
C ARG A 83 -3.45 -4.52 24.44
N MET A 84 -2.87 -3.89 23.44
CA MET A 84 -1.58 -3.23 23.51
C MET A 84 -1.70 -1.86 24.15
N HIS A 85 -0.60 -1.38 24.73
CA HIS A 85 -0.49 0.02 25.09
C HIS A 85 -0.58 0.90 23.85
N SER A 86 -1.20 2.07 24.00
CA SER A 86 -1.27 3.07 22.94
C SER A 86 0.14 3.46 22.51
N LYS A 87 0.38 3.42 21.21
CA LYS A 87 1.63 3.91 20.63
C LYS A 87 1.54 5.42 20.40
N VAL A 88 2.65 6.11 20.58
CA VAL A 88 2.76 7.56 20.33
C VAL A 88 3.74 7.78 19.19
N ARG A 89 3.24 8.22 18.03
CA ARG A 89 4.10 8.72 16.96
C ARG A 89 4.69 10.05 17.42
N LYS A 90 6.01 10.16 17.41
CA LYS A 90 6.72 11.38 17.85
C LYS A 90 7.01 12.30 16.66
N TRP A 91 7.16 13.58 16.96
CA TRP A 91 7.83 14.48 16.03
C TRP A 91 9.24 13.96 15.78
N ILE A 92 9.67 13.93 14.52
CA ILE A 92 10.97 13.38 14.11
C ILE A 92 12.16 13.99 14.86
N ASN A 93 12.08 15.26 15.26
CA ASN A 93 13.14 15.91 16.04
C ASN A 93 13.20 15.45 17.51
N HIS A 94 12.19 14.71 18.00
CA HIS A 94 12.14 14.11 19.33
C HIS A 94 12.43 12.60 19.33
N VAL A 95 12.82 12.04 18.18
CA VAL A 95 13.24 10.63 18.06
C VAL A 95 14.66 10.51 18.58
N ASN A 96 14.90 9.62 19.55
CA ASN A 96 16.24 9.38 20.09
C ASN A 96 17.06 8.43 19.19
N SER A 97 18.35 8.26 19.48
CA SER A 97 19.26 7.42 18.67
C SER A 97 18.85 5.94 18.61
N GLU A 98 18.31 5.37 19.68
CA GLU A 98 17.87 3.97 19.69
C GLU A 98 16.62 3.77 18.83
N GLU A 99 15.66 4.70 18.92
CA GLU A 99 14.45 4.72 18.10
C GLU A 99 14.79 4.93 16.61
N ALA A 100 15.75 5.81 16.34
CA ALA A 100 16.31 6.06 15.01
C ALA A 100 16.93 4.80 14.41
N ASP A 101 17.84 4.15 15.13
CA ASP A 101 18.53 2.95 14.68
C ASP A 101 17.56 1.79 14.45
N LEU A 102 16.56 1.65 15.32
CA LEU A 102 15.51 0.64 15.16
C LEU A 102 14.68 0.89 13.90
N LEU A 103 14.31 2.15 13.63
CA LEU A 103 13.58 2.53 12.42
C LEU A 103 14.40 2.25 11.17
N LEU A 104 15.67 2.68 11.13
CA LEU A 104 16.56 2.45 9.99
C LEU A 104 16.82 0.96 9.77
N LYS A 105 16.96 0.16 10.83
CA LYS A 105 17.04 -1.30 10.75
C LYS A 105 15.79 -1.89 10.12
N ALA A 106 14.60 -1.46 10.54
CA ALA A 106 13.33 -1.96 9.99
C ALA A 106 13.20 -1.65 8.49
N PHE A 107 13.55 -0.43 8.06
CA PHE A 107 13.56 -0.05 6.66
C PHE A 107 14.56 -0.88 5.87
N ARG A 108 15.82 -1.00 6.32
CA ARG A 108 16.84 -1.83 5.66
C ARG A 108 16.38 -3.29 5.47
N LEU A 109 15.75 -3.87 6.50
CA LEU A 109 15.17 -5.21 6.39
C LEU A 109 14.05 -5.25 5.33
N ALA A 110 13.15 -4.27 5.34
CA ALA A 110 12.06 -4.20 4.36
C ALA A 110 12.56 -4.10 2.91
N GLN A 111 13.71 -3.50 2.68
CA GLN A 111 14.32 -3.41 1.34
C GLN A 111 14.94 -4.71 0.83
N HIS A 112 15.31 -5.64 1.73
CA HIS A 112 16.04 -6.86 1.36
C HIS A 112 15.19 -8.12 1.52
N LEU A 113 14.21 -8.11 2.42
CA LEU A 113 13.33 -9.26 2.67
C LEU A 113 12.15 -9.26 1.72
N SER A 114 11.87 -10.43 1.17
CA SER A 114 10.69 -10.68 0.33
C SER A 114 9.40 -10.52 1.12
N SER A 115 8.39 -9.96 0.48
CA SER A 115 7.02 -9.91 1.00
C SER A 115 6.39 -11.30 0.99
N ASP A 116 5.63 -11.59 2.04
CA ASP A 116 4.74 -12.77 2.09
C ASP A 116 3.54 -12.63 1.13
N GLN A 117 3.31 -11.43 0.60
CA GLN A 117 2.25 -11.12 -0.36
C GLN A 117 2.82 -11.06 -1.78
N LEU A 118 2.08 -11.60 -2.74
CA LEU A 118 2.35 -11.40 -4.16
C LEU A 118 1.81 -10.04 -4.60
N THR A 119 2.64 -9.27 -5.27
CA THR A 119 2.25 -8.00 -5.86
C THR A 119 1.62 -8.22 -7.23
N LEU A 120 0.44 -7.63 -7.43
CA LEU A 120 -0.23 -7.58 -8.72
C LEU A 120 0.37 -6.46 -9.58
N LEU A 121 0.96 -6.84 -10.71
CA LEU A 121 1.53 -5.93 -11.70
C LEU A 121 0.70 -6.03 -12.98
N PRO A 122 -0.09 -5.01 -13.35
CA PRO A 122 -0.69 -4.97 -14.67
C PRO A 122 0.43 -4.82 -15.71
N ILE A 123 0.21 -5.30 -16.92
CA ILE A 123 1.06 -5.04 -18.06
C ILE A 123 0.24 -4.44 -19.21
N ALA A 124 0.89 -3.72 -20.13
CA ALA A 124 0.22 -2.88 -21.12
C ALA A 124 -0.78 -3.61 -22.04
N ASN A 125 -0.65 -4.94 -22.19
CA ASN A 125 -1.58 -5.76 -22.97
C ASN A 125 -2.83 -6.22 -22.18
N GLY A 126 -3.02 -5.74 -20.95
CA GLY A 126 -4.16 -6.07 -20.09
C GLY A 126 -3.98 -7.33 -19.23
N ALA A 127 -2.89 -8.08 -19.41
CA ALA A 127 -2.58 -9.21 -18.54
C ALA A 127 -2.00 -8.75 -17.18
N ILE A 128 -1.90 -9.69 -16.24
CA ILE A 128 -1.39 -9.46 -14.89
C ILE A 128 -0.23 -10.41 -14.62
N GLU A 129 0.88 -9.86 -14.12
CA GLU A 129 1.98 -10.60 -13.53
C GLU A 129 1.83 -10.58 -12.00
N LEU A 130 1.91 -11.75 -11.36
CA LEU A 130 2.05 -11.86 -9.92
C LEU A 130 3.53 -12.01 -9.60
N LYS A 131 4.08 -11.09 -8.81
CA LYS A 131 5.50 -11.11 -8.46
C LYS A 131 5.72 -10.97 -6.97
N GLN A 132 6.60 -11.80 -6.43
CA GLN A 132 7.11 -11.62 -5.08
C GLN A 132 8.15 -10.50 -5.11
N LEU A 133 7.82 -9.38 -4.49
CA LEU A 133 8.71 -8.23 -4.33
C LEU A 133 9.33 -8.21 -2.94
N THR A 134 10.31 -7.34 -2.73
CA THR A 134 10.69 -6.97 -1.36
C THR A 134 9.51 -6.29 -0.66
N ILE A 135 9.52 -6.30 0.67
CA ILE A 135 8.46 -5.65 1.46
C ILE A 135 8.34 -4.18 1.07
N PHE A 136 9.47 -3.47 0.98
CA PHE A 136 9.47 -2.05 0.63
C PHE A 136 8.92 -1.80 -0.77
N GLU A 137 9.36 -2.56 -1.78
CA GLU A 137 8.83 -2.46 -3.15
C GLU A 137 7.32 -2.74 -3.21
N HIS A 138 6.83 -3.73 -2.45
CA HIS A 138 5.41 -4.06 -2.40
C HIS A 138 4.57 -2.87 -1.90
N TYR A 139 4.96 -2.26 -0.78
CA TYR A 139 4.25 -1.10 -0.22
C TYR A 139 4.36 0.12 -1.14
N ALA A 140 5.54 0.38 -1.68
CA ALA A 140 5.74 1.52 -2.57
C ALA A 140 4.96 1.36 -3.88
N TRP A 141 4.86 0.14 -4.42
CA TRP A 141 4.01 -0.18 -5.55
C TRP A 141 2.52 0.04 -5.25
N ILE A 142 2.01 -0.47 -4.12
CA ILE A 142 0.61 -0.26 -3.72
C ILE A 142 0.29 1.23 -3.61
N HIS A 143 1.21 2.01 -3.02
CA HIS A 143 1.06 3.45 -2.92
C HIS A 143 1.05 4.14 -4.28
N TYR A 144 1.99 3.79 -5.16
CA TYR A 144 2.04 4.32 -6.52
C TYR A 144 0.73 4.05 -7.27
N MET A 145 0.26 2.80 -7.24
CA MET A 145 -0.96 2.36 -7.90
C MET A 145 -2.21 3.09 -7.37
N ALA A 146 -2.31 3.29 -6.07
CA ALA A 146 -3.41 4.02 -5.46
C ALA A 146 -3.41 5.52 -5.81
N SER A 147 -2.22 6.11 -6.00
CA SER A 147 -2.06 7.54 -6.34
C SER A 147 -2.22 7.84 -7.83
N ALA A 148 -1.98 6.86 -8.71
CA ALA A 148 -2.07 7.00 -10.16
C ALA A 148 -3.52 6.87 -10.67
N GLU A 149 -4.40 7.72 -10.18
CA GLU A 149 -5.85 7.73 -10.47
C GLU A 149 -6.16 7.80 -11.96
N GLN A 150 -5.47 8.66 -12.70
CA GLN A 150 -5.65 8.84 -14.15
C GLN A 150 -5.25 7.61 -14.97
N CYS A 151 -4.53 6.66 -14.36
CA CYS A 151 -4.04 5.45 -15.00
C CYS A 151 -4.83 4.20 -14.62
N PHE A 152 -5.01 3.98 -13.32
CA PHE A 152 -5.55 2.71 -12.80
C PHE A 152 -6.94 2.85 -12.17
N GLY A 153 -7.52 4.05 -12.18
CA GLY A 153 -8.90 4.27 -11.76
C GLY A 153 -9.17 4.03 -10.27
N MET A 154 -8.14 3.84 -9.44
CA MET A 154 -8.30 3.57 -8.01
C MET A 154 -8.60 4.84 -7.18
N GLY A 155 -8.40 6.04 -7.74
CA GLY A 155 -9.03 7.28 -7.25
C GLY A 155 -8.97 7.57 -5.75
N TYR A 156 -7.82 7.35 -5.10
CA TYR A 156 -7.62 7.70 -3.69
C TYR A 156 -6.75 8.95 -3.49
N GLY A 157 -6.00 9.36 -4.51
CA GLY A 157 -5.10 10.52 -4.46
C GLY A 157 -5.84 11.86 -4.42
N THR A 158 -7.06 11.91 -4.94
CA THR A 158 -7.94 13.08 -4.89
C THR A 158 -9.30 12.70 -4.30
N GLY A 159 -9.87 13.54 -3.44
CA GLY A 159 -11.20 13.30 -2.83
C GLY A 159 -11.19 12.77 -1.39
N SER A 160 -12.37 12.36 -0.92
CA SER A 160 -12.67 12.07 0.50
C SER A 160 -11.96 10.83 1.05
N ALA A 161 -11.52 9.93 0.17
CA ALA A 161 -10.84 8.71 0.55
C ALA A 161 -9.32 8.88 0.79
N PHE A 162 -8.73 10.01 0.39
CA PHE A 162 -7.32 10.30 0.61
C PHE A 162 -6.87 10.11 2.07
N PRO A 163 -7.50 10.74 3.09
CA PRO A 163 -7.04 10.60 4.48
C PRO A 163 -7.24 9.19 5.04
N THR A 164 -8.32 8.50 4.68
CA THR A 164 -8.63 7.16 5.19
C THR A 164 -7.71 6.11 4.56
N TRP A 165 -7.42 6.22 3.27
CA TRP A 165 -6.50 5.35 2.56
C TRP A 165 -5.07 5.49 3.12
N ASN A 166 -4.57 6.73 3.24
CA ASN A 166 -3.23 6.99 3.79
C ASN A 166 -3.11 6.51 5.25
N ARG A 167 -4.16 6.68 6.05
CA ARG A 167 -4.19 6.16 7.43
C ARG A 167 -4.07 4.64 7.46
N ALA A 168 -4.83 3.93 6.62
CA ALA A 168 -4.79 2.47 6.53
C ALA A 168 -3.40 1.99 6.06
N PHE A 169 -2.86 2.62 5.01
CA PHE A 169 -1.51 2.34 4.49
C PHE A 169 -0.44 2.47 5.57
N LEU A 170 -0.41 3.61 6.28
CA LEU A 170 0.58 3.86 7.34
C LEU A 170 0.43 2.87 8.51
N LEU A 171 -0.78 2.52 8.89
CA LEU A 171 -1.02 1.52 9.95
C LEU A 171 -0.49 0.14 9.54
N GLN A 172 -0.77 -0.28 8.31
CA GLN A 172 -0.33 -1.58 7.80
C GLN A 172 1.20 -1.63 7.64
N PHE A 173 1.80 -0.57 7.08
CA PHE A 173 3.24 -0.49 6.90
C PHE A 173 3.99 -0.45 8.23
N GLU A 174 3.54 0.38 9.18
CA GLU A 174 4.12 0.44 10.53
C GLU A 174 4.04 -0.91 11.25
N SER A 175 2.92 -1.62 11.14
CA SER A 175 2.76 -2.97 11.70
C SER A 175 3.75 -3.97 11.09
N THR A 176 3.93 -3.93 9.77
CA THR A 176 4.90 -4.79 9.08
C THR A 176 6.33 -4.48 9.50
N LEU A 177 6.72 -3.20 9.55
CA LEU A 177 8.04 -2.80 10.06
C LEU A 177 8.29 -3.28 11.49
N ALA A 178 7.30 -3.10 12.37
CA ALA A 178 7.38 -3.55 13.76
C ALA A 178 7.58 -5.07 13.88
N ARG A 179 6.92 -5.86 13.02
CA ARG A 179 7.12 -7.32 12.96
C ARG A 179 8.52 -7.70 12.48
N LEU A 180 9.06 -7.00 11.47
CA LEU A 180 10.40 -7.31 10.94
C LEU A 180 11.50 -7.20 12.00
N VAL A 181 11.38 -6.23 12.89
CA VAL A 181 12.34 -6.04 14.00
C VAL A 181 11.89 -6.71 15.31
N GLN A 182 10.76 -7.43 15.30
CA GLN A 182 10.13 -8.04 16.48
C GLN A 182 9.94 -7.04 17.64
N ASN A 183 9.71 -5.77 17.31
CA ASN A 183 9.52 -4.71 18.29
C ASN A 183 8.19 -4.00 18.01
N HIS A 184 7.18 -4.40 18.75
CA HIS A 184 5.84 -3.87 18.64
C HIS A 184 5.70 -2.43 19.15
N SER A 185 6.71 -1.85 19.81
CA SER A 185 6.75 -0.44 20.21
C SER A 185 7.19 0.49 19.08
N LEU A 186 7.69 -0.04 17.96
CA LEU A 186 8.06 0.76 16.79
C LEU A 186 6.85 1.58 16.30
N THR A 187 7.12 2.85 16.00
CA THR A 187 6.18 3.81 15.41
C THR A 187 6.86 4.61 14.32
N LEU A 188 6.13 4.95 13.27
CA LEU A 188 6.56 5.94 12.28
C LEU A 188 6.52 7.34 12.92
N PRO A 189 7.61 8.12 12.86
CA PRO A 189 7.57 9.52 13.29
C PRO A 189 6.76 10.35 12.30
N TYR A 190 6.35 11.55 12.74
CA TYR A 190 5.75 12.55 11.86
C TYR A 190 6.66 13.77 11.74
N TRP A 191 6.45 14.55 10.68
CA TRP A 191 7.19 15.78 10.43
C TRP A 191 6.26 16.97 10.26
N PHE A 192 6.51 18.03 11.03
CA PHE A 192 5.82 19.30 10.90
C PHE A 192 6.40 20.14 9.76
N TRP A 193 6.14 19.72 8.52
CA TRP A 193 6.65 20.37 7.29
C TRP A 193 6.22 21.83 7.11
N PHE A 194 5.18 22.28 7.81
CA PHE A 194 4.67 23.65 7.74
C PHE A 194 5.37 24.63 8.69
N ILE A 195 6.17 24.13 9.64
CA ILE A 195 6.95 24.99 10.53
C ILE A 195 8.22 25.40 9.76
N PRO A 196 8.50 26.71 9.60
CA PRO A 196 9.71 27.19 8.94
C PRO A 196 10.95 27.01 9.82
N GLU A 197 12.12 27.03 9.19
CA GLU A 197 13.39 27.21 9.91
C GLU A 197 13.41 28.59 10.61
N PRO A 198 14.02 28.73 11.80
CA PRO A 198 14.85 27.74 12.53
C PRO A 198 14.05 26.83 13.49
N ASP A 199 12.74 27.02 13.62
CA ASP A 199 11.89 26.32 14.60
C ASP A 199 11.58 24.87 14.21
N ASN A 200 11.87 24.52 12.96
CA ASN A 200 11.83 23.17 12.43
C ASN A 200 13.20 22.82 11.87
N PRO A 201 14.19 22.51 12.73
CA PRO A 201 15.51 22.12 12.28
C PRO A 201 15.45 20.70 11.71
N VAL A 202 14.78 20.55 10.56
CA VAL A 202 14.77 19.30 9.76
C VAL A 202 16.20 18.98 9.28
N VAL A 203 17.07 19.97 9.37
CA VAL A 203 18.39 20.07 8.77
C VAL A 203 19.51 20.09 9.84
N GLY A 204 19.18 20.01 11.14
CA GLY A 204 20.13 20.25 12.24
C GLY A 204 21.02 19.08 12.69
N ASN A 205 20.69 17.84 12.33
CA ASN A 205 21.55 16.65 12.56
C ASN A 205 21.06 15.47 11.67
N PHE A 206 21.31 15.59 10.37
CA PHE A 206 20.94 14.67 9.29
C PHE A 206 21.49 13.24 9.44
N THR A 207 20.76 12.35 10.09
CA THR A 207 20.97 10.91 9.89
C THR A 207 19.70 10.20 9.47
N ILE A 208 18.60 10.34 10.19
CA ILE A 208 17.39 9.55 9.91
C ILE A 208 16.76 9.91 8.56
N PHE A 209 16.45 11.20 8.32
CA PHE A 209 15.86 11.60 7.05
C PHE A 209 16.78 11.32 5.87
N ALA A 210 18.05 11.77 5.93
CA ALA A 210 19.01 11.51 4.88
C ALA A 210 19.24 10.00 4.64
N ALA A 211 19.27 9.19 5.70
CA ALA A 211 19.40 7.74 5.53
C ALA A 211 18.13 7.11 4.95
N LEU A 212 16.93 7.54 5.37
CA LEU A 212 15.68 7.06 4.79
C LEU A 212 15.54 7.49 3.32
N ASP A 213 15.96 8.70 2.98
CA ASP A 213 15.96 9.22 1.61
C ASP A 213 16.97 8.48 0.74
N ALA A 214 18.20 8.31 1.22
CA ALA A 214 19.22 7.50 0.53
C ALA A 214 18.79 6.04 0.35
N LEU A 215 18.07 5.47 1.33
CA LEU A 215 17.47 4.16 1.21
C LEU A 215 16.39 4.16 0.12
N ALA A 216 15.50 5.16 0.08
CA ALA A 216 14.47 5.27 -0.94
C ALA A 216 15.06 5.42 -2.36
N ASP A 217 16.10 6.24 -2.52
CA ASP A 217 16.77 6.49 -3.80
C ASP A 217 17.40 5.23 -4.41
N GLN A 218 17.97 4.35 -3.58
CA GLN A 218 18.52 3.07 -4.04
C GLN A 218 17.48 2.16 -4.70
N MET A 219 16.20 2.41 -4.43
CA MET A 219 15.09 1.55 -4.86
C MET A 219 14.27 2.14 -6.00
N SER A 220 14.72 3.23 -6.64
CA SER A 220 13.99 3.96 -7.68
C SER A 220 13.15 3.01 -8.54
N ILE A 221 11.85 2.94 -8.21
CA ILE A 221 10.94 1.94 -8.78
C ILE A 221 10.86 2.15 -10.28
N CYS A 222 10.87 3.41 -10.70
CA CYS A 222 10.94 3.77 -12.10
C CYS A 222 12.25 3.36 -12.76
N GLN A 223 13.40 3.24 -12.09
CA GLN A 223 14.64 2.74 -12.71
C GLN A 223 14.73 1.22 -12.66
N THR A 224 14.43 0.60 -11.51
CA THR A 224 14.45 -0.85 -11.32
C THR A 224 13.38 -1.54 -12.18
N TRP A 225 12.27 -0.84 -12.44
CA TRP A 225 11.14 -1.33 -13.21
C TRP A 225 10.89 -0.53 -14.49
N ALA A 226 11.78 0.42 -14.84
CA ALA A 226 11.66 1.30 -16.02
C ALA A 226 11.23 0.51 -17.24
N ALA A 227 12.02 -0.49 -17.64
CA ALA A 227 11.74 -1.22 -18.87
C ALA A 227 10.37 -1.94 -18.87
N ARG A 228 9.85 -2.32 -17.70
CA ARG A 228 8.56 -3.04 -17.56
C ARG A 228 7.37 -2.10 -17.43
N LEU A 229 7.56 -0.99 -16.71
CA LEU A 229 6.53 0.01 -16.44
C LEU A 229 6.51 1.12 -17.48
N GLN A 230 7.58 1.33 -18.25
CA GLN A 230 7.67 2.37 -19.27
C GLN A 230 6.46 2.36 -20.21
N PRO A 231 6.01 1.21 -20.74
CA PRO A 231 4.81 1.19 -21.58
C PRO A 231 3.55 1.66 -20.84
N LEU A 232 3.41 1.34 -19.55
CA LEU A 232 2.30 1.82 -18.72
C LEU A 232 2.46 3.33 -18.42
N CYS A 233 3.65 3.78 -18.07
CA CYS A 233 3.99 5.18 -17.85
C CYS A 233 3.78 6.03 -19.10
N ASP A 234 4.07 5.51 -20.30
CA ASP A 234 3.86 6.16 -21.59
C ASP A 234 2.35 6.25 -21.93
N ILE A 235 1.59 5.17 -21.69
CA ILE A 235 0.13 5.17 -21.81
C ILE A 235 -0.49 6.21 -20.86
N CYS A 236 -0.01 6.26 -19.62
CA CYS A 236 -0.42 7.24 -18.63
C CYS A 236 -0.10 8.68 -19.06
N SER A 237 1.14 8.93 -19.49
CA SER A 237 1.63 10.26 -19.85
C SER A 237 0.97 10.80 -21.11
N SER A 238 0.76 9.95 -22.13
CA SER A 238 0.08 10.34 -23.36
C SER A 238 -1.39 10.72 -23.11
N ARG A 239 -2.10 9.99 -22.24
CA ARG A 239 -3.49 10.32 -21.88
C ARG A 239 -3.62 11.56 -21.00
N ALA A 240 -2.67 11.82 -20.10
CA ALA A 240 -2.64 13.07 -19.33
C ALA A 240 -2.52 14.30 -20.24
N VAL A 241 -1.79 14.16 -21.36
CA VAL A 241 -1.74 15.18 -22.43
C VAL A 241 -3.10 15.27 -23.14
N THR A 242 -3.71 14.15 -23.53
CA THR A 242 -5.02 14.14 -24.21
C THR A 242 -6.14 14.76 -23.35
N LEU A 243 -6.20 14.47 -22.05
CA LEU A 243 -7.17 15.06 -21.11
C LEU A 243 -6.96 16.58 -20.92
N LYS A 244 -5.71 17.06 -20.95
CA LYS A 244 -5.44 18.50 -20.98
C LYS A 244 -5.97 19.15 -22.26
N TYR A 245 -5.89 18.48 -23.41
CA TYR A 245 -6.43 18.98 -24.67
C TYR A 245 -7.97 19.01 -24.69
N TYR A 246 -8.65 18.02 -24.10
CA TYR A 246 -10.11 18.05 -23.96
C TYR A 246 -10.58 19.17 -23.03
N ASN A 247 -9.96 19.34 -21.86
CA ASN A 247 -10.27 20.45 -20.94
C ASN A 247 -9.96 21.84 -21.52
N LEU A 248 -9.09 21.97 -22.53
CA LEU A 248 -8.83 23.25 -23.21
C LEU A 248 -9.79 23.52 -24.38
N ASN A 249 -10.41 22.47 -24.95
CA ASN A 249 -11.35 22.60 -26.07
C ASN A 249 -12.81 22.71 -25.61
N ASP A 250 -13.14 22.36 -24.36
CA ASP A 250 -14.47 22.58 -23.76
C ASP A 250 -14.69 24.02 -23.23
N TYR A 251 -13.72 24.93 -23.46
CA TYR A 251 -13.80 26.36 -23.14
C TYR A 251 -13.78 27.28 -24.37
N ASN A 252 -14.24 26.82 -25.55
CA ASN A 252 -14.51 27.68 -26.72
C ASN A 252 -15.88 27.40 -27.33
#